data_AF-A0A381ZWP4-F1
#
_entry.id   AF-A0A381ZWP4-F1
#
_cell.length_a   1.000
_cell.length_b   1.000
_cell.length_c   1.000
_cell.angle_alpha   90.00
_cell.angle_beta   90.00
_cell.angle_gamma   90.00
#
_symmetry.space_group_name_H-M   'P 1'
#
loop_
_entity.id
_entity.type
_entity.pdbx_description
1 polymer ?
#
loop_
_entity_poly.entity_id
_entity_poly.type
_entity_poly.pdbx_seq_one_letter_code
_entity_poly.pdbx_strand_id
1 'polypeptide(L)'
;MSNFIKSQHTEAQIGVGYALLAFSAWGFLPIYWKLLDTVPSLEILAHRMVWSVLFLVGLLAVQKRLGEFRDLLKTPKYIWMLLGTAVLLGVNWFVYIYGVNTNQIVETSLGYFINPLFNVLLGAIFLKERLNYWQSLALGMAALGVLNFLWDFDSLPWIALSLAFTFSFYGLLRKM
;
A
#
# COMPACT_ATOMS: atom_id res chain seq x y z
N MET A 1 26.08 -10.39 26.73
CA MET A 1 26.35 -10.15 25.30
C MET A 1 25.92 -11.33 24.41
N SER A 2 26.45 -12.55 24.61
CA SER A 2 26.17 -13.74 23.77
C SER A 2 24.67 -14.12 23.64
N ASN A 3 23.93 -14.15 24.76
CA ASN A 3 22.49 -14.49 24.73
C ASN A 3 21.62 -13.44 24.00
N PHE A 4 22.05 -12.18 23.97
CA PHE A 4 21.32 -11.10 23.29
C PHE A 4 21.44 -11.22 21.77
N ILE A 5 22.66 -11.51 21.27
CA ILE A 5 22.91 -11.76 19.84
C ILE A 5 22.18 -13.02 19.37
N LYS A 6 22.14 -14.07 20.19
CA LYS A 6 21.40 -15.32 19.88
C LYS A 6 19.88 -15.12 19.82
N SER A 7 19.32 -14.27 20.69
CA SER A 7 17.89 -13.89 20.64
C SER A 7 17.55 -13.09 19.39
N GLN A 8 18.39 -12.14 18.98
CA GLN A 8 18.17 -11.35 17.76
C GLN A 8 18.21 -12.20 16.49
N HIS A 9 19.11 -13.19 16.39
CA HIS A 9 19.13 -14.12 15.26
C HIS A 9 17.87 -14.98 15.19
N THR A 10 17.34 -15.41 16.34
CA THR A 10 16.11 -16.22 16.41
C THR A 10 14.88 -15.40 16.04
N GLU A 11 14.78 -14.16 16.52
CA GLU A 11 13.72 -13.22 16.12
C GLU A 11 13.80 -12.86 14.63
N ALA A 12 15.01 -12.66 14.09
CA ALA A 12 15.20 -12.41 12.67
C ALA A 12 14.76 -13.62 11.81
N GLN A 13 15.08 -14.85 12.23
CA GLN A 13 14.64 -16.07 11.53
C GLN A 13 13.12 -16.25 11.57
N ILE A 14 12.49 -15.99 12.73
CA ILE A 14 11.03 -15.98 12.86
C ILE A 14 10.42 -14.89 11.95
N GLY A 15 11.04 -13.70 11.92
CA GLY A 15 10.64 -12.60 11.05
C GLY A 15 10.71 -12.94 9.57
N VAL A 16 11.75 -13.65 9.13
CA VAL A 16 11.85 -14.16 7.75
C VAL A 16 10.72 -15.14 7.46
N GLY A 17 10.40 -16.05 8.38
CA GLY A 17 9.27 -16.97 8.25
C GLY A 17 7.94 -16.23 8.06
N TYR A 18 7.67 -15.20 8.87
CA TYR A 18 6.46 -14.39 8.72
C TYR A 18 6.44 -13.59 7.41
N ALA A 19 7.58 -13.03 6.99
CA ALA A 19 7.68 -12.32 5.71
C ALA A 19 7.37 -13.26 4.53
N LEU A 20 7.94 -14.47 4.52
CA LEU A 20 7.67 -15.46 3.48
C LEU A 20 6.20 -15.84 3.42
N LEU A 21 5.56 -16.10 4.56
CA LEU A 21 4.12 -16.40 4.61
C LEU A 21 3.28 -15.23 4.12
N ALA A 22 3.61 -14.00 4.55
CA ALA A 22 2.88 -12.81 4.13
C ALA A 22 3.02 -12.54 2.63
N PHE A 23 4.24 -12.58 2.08
CA PHE A 23 4.46 -12.37 0.65
C PHE A 23 3.87 -13.49 -0.20
N SER A 24 3.91 -14.74 0.27
CA SER A 24 3.24 -15.86 -0.40
C SER A 24 1.74 -15.66 -0.43
N ALA A 25 1.12 -15.33 0.72
CA ALA A 25 -0.31 -15.03 0.80
C ALA A 25 -0.70 -13.87 -0.12
N TRP A 26 0.12 -12.83 -0.20
CA TRP A 26 -0.08 -11.72 -1.13
C TRP A 26 0.07 -12.13 -2.60
N GLY A 27 0.98 -13.04 -2.93
CA GLY A 27 1.13 -13.58 -4.28
C GLY A 27 -0.06 -14.41 -4.76
N PHE A 28 -0.80 -15.05 -3.84
CA PHE A 28 -2.03 -15.79 -4.18
C PHE A 28 -3.27 -14.89 -4.37
N LEU A 29 -3.25 -13.65 -3.87
CA LEU A 29 -4.40 -12.76 -3.94
C LEU A 29 -4.87 -12.45 -5.39
N PRO A 30 -3.97 -12.13 -6.35
CA PRO A 30 -4.39 -11.94 -7.74
C PRO A 30 -5.09 -13.15 -8.34
N ILE A 31 -4.67 -14.37 -7.97
CA ILE A 31 -5.31 -15.61 -8.41
C ILE A 31 -6.73 -15.68 -7.86
N TYR A 32 -6.89 -15.38 -6.56
CA TYR A 32 -8.21 -15.36 -5.91
C TYR A 32 -9.19 -14.36 -6.56
N TRP A 33 -8.76 -13.12 -6.85
CA TRP A 33 -9.67 -12.16 -7.49
C TRP A 33 -9.99 -12.53 -8.93
N LYS A 34 -9.05 -13.15 -9.64
CA LYS A 34 -9.30 -13.64 -10.99
C LYS A 34 -10.32 -14.77 -11.03
N LEU A 35 -10.43 -15.57 -9.96
CA LEU A 35 -11.52 -16.54 -9.79
C LEU A 35 -12.88 -15.88 -9.49
N LEU A 36 -12.88 -14.60 -9.11
CA LEU A 36 -14.06 -13.78 -8.84
C LEU A 36 -14.27 -12.69 -9.90
N ASP A 37 -13.76 -12.89 -11.12
CA ASP A 37 -13.85 -11.94 -12.22
C ASP A 37 -15.31 -11.57 -12.59
N THR A 38 -16.25 -12.47 -12.31
CA THR A 38 -17.70 -12.26 -12.46
C THR A 38 -18.30 -11.25 -11.48
N VAL A 39 -17.63 -10.96 -10.36
CA VAL A 39 -18.09 -10.01 -9.35
C VAL A 39 -17.46 -8.64 -9.59
N PRO A 40 -18.25 -7.54 -9.63
CA PRO A 40 -17.71 -6.20 -9.81
C PRO A 40 -16.64 -5.87 -8.75
N SER A 41 -15.54 -5.25 -9.18
CA SER A 41 -14.40 -4.91 -8.29
C SER A 41 -14.83 -4.04 -7.09
N LEU A 42 -15.84 -3.19 -7.28
CA LEU A 42 -16.41 -2.37 -6.20
C LEU A 42 -17.13 -3.21 -5.13
N GLU A 43 -17.84 -4.26 -5.53
CA GLU A 43 -18.53 -5.16 -4.59
C GLU A 43 -17.53 -5.98 -3.77
N ILE A 44 -16.48 -6.48 -4.42
CA ILE A 44 -15.37 -7.17 -3.73
C ILE A 44 -14.76 -6.24 -2.67
N LEU A 45 -14.50 -4.99 -3.03
CA LEU A 45 -13.96 -3.99 -2.10
C LEU A 45 -14.94 -3.68 -0.96
N ALA A 46 -16.23 -3.51 -1.26
CA ALA A 46 -17.25 -3.22 -0.27
C ALA A 46 -17.36 -4.34 0.78
N HIS A 47 -17.44 -5.60 0.34
CA HIS A 47 -17.46 -6.74 1.24
C HIS A 47 -16.21 -6.78 2.12
N ARG A 48 -15.04 -6.54 1.53
CA ARG A 48 -13.79 -6.49 2.29
C ARG A 48 -13.80 -5.40 3.37
N MET A 49 -14.30 -4.21 3.05
CA MET A 49 -14.38 -3.10 4.01
C MET A 49 -15.36 -3.41 5.14
N VAL A 50 -16.55 -3.93 4.82
CA VAL A 50 -17.56 -4.30 5.82
C VAL A 50 -17.01 -5.36 6.79
N TRP A 51 -16.44 -6.45 6.27
CA TRP A 51 -15.86 -7.49 7.12
C TRP A 51 -14.67 -7.01 7.95
N SER A 52 -13.83 -6.14 7.39
CA SER A 52 -12.71 -5.54 8.13
C SER A 52 -13.21 -4.67 9.29
N VAL A 53 -14.24 -3.86 9.06
CA VAL A 53 -14.85 -3.03 10.11
C VAL A 53 -15.45 -3.91 11.21
N LEU A 54 -16.25 -4.92 10.85
CA LEU A 54 -16.84 -5.84 11.81
C LEU A 54 -15.77 -6.56 12.65
N PHE A 55 -14.72 -7.06 12.00
CA PHE A 55 -13.61 -7.73 12.68
C PHE A 55 -12.85 -6.79 13.61
N LEU A 56 -12.46 -5.60 13.14
CA LEU A 56 -11.69 -4.64 13.93
C LEU A 56 -12.49 -4.08 15.10
N VAL A 57 -13.78 -3.79 14.92
CA VAL A 57 -14.67 -3.36 16.01
C VAL A 57 -14.83 -4.47 17.04
N GLY A 58 -15.02 -5.71 16.60
CA GLY A 58 -15.05 -6.88 17.49
C GLY A 58 -13.76 -7.05 18.29
N LEU A 59 -12.61 -6.90 17.63
CA LEU A 59 -11.29 -6.97 18.27
C LEU A 59 -11.11 -5.85 19.32
N LEU A 60 -11.49 -4.61 19.00
CA LEU A 60 -11.45 -3.49 19.94
C LEU A 60 -12.38 -3.70 21.14
N ALA A 61 -13.54 -4.33 20.92
CA ALA A 61 -14.48 -4.68 21.98
C ALA A 61 -13.86 -5.70 22.94
N VAL A 62 -13.26 -6.77 22.42
CA VAL A 62 -12.56 -7.79 23.24
C VAL A 62 -11.39 -7.17 24.01
N GLN A 63 -10.65 -6.25 23.39
CA GLN A 63 -9.56 -5.52 24.06
C GLN A 63 -10.04 -4.46 25.05
N LYS A 64 -11.35 -4.20 25.15
CA LYS A 64 -11.96 -3.12 25.95
C LYS A 64 -11.46 -1.71 25.60
N ARG A 65 -11.02 -1.49 24.35
CA ARG A 65 -10.47 -0.22 23.84
C ARG A 65 -11.48 0.63 23.06
N LEU A 66 -12.77 0.32 23.19
CA LEU A 66 -13.84 1.08 22.53
C LEU A 66 -13.93 2.54 23.03
N GLY A 67 -13.49 2.81 24.27
CA GLY A 67 -13.40 4.16 24.81
C GLY A 67 -12.41 5.03 24.03
N GLU A 68 -11.20 4.52 23.80
CA GLU A 68 -10.15 5.21 23.02
C GLU A 68 -10.62 5.55 21.60
N PHE A 69 -11.32 4.61 20.96
CA PHE A 69 -11.90 4.82 19.63
C PHE A 69 -12.91 5.98 19.63
N ARG A 70 -13.80 6.04 20.64
CA ARG A 70 -14.78 7.13 20.78
C ARG A 70 -14.12 8.48 21.05
N ASP A 71 -13.03 8.51 21.79
CA ASP A 71 -12.30 9.75 22.07
C ASP A 71 -11.57 10.29 20.83
N LEU A 72 -11.05 9.40 19.98
CA LEU A 72 -10.49 9.80 18.68
C LEU A 72 -11.52 10.47 17.77
N LEU A 73 -12.78 10.00 17.80
CA LEU A 73 -13.88 10.61 17.04
C LEU A 73 -14.27 12.01 17.52
N LYS A 74 -13.83 12.44 18.71
CA LYS A 74 -14.10 13.81 19.19
C LYS A 74 -13.14 14.84 18.59
N THR A 75 -12.06 14.40 17.95
CA THR A 75 -11.04 15.30 17.41
C THR A 75 -11.20 15.41 15.89
N PRO A 76 -11.76 16.53 15.37
CA PRO A 76 -12.08 16.66 13.94
C PRO A 76 -10.83 16.54 13.05
N LYS A 77 -9.66 16.97 13.52
CA LYS A 77 -8.38 16.82 12.82
C LYS A 77 -8.07 15.34 12.52
N TYR A 78 -8.22 14.45 13.50
CA TYR A 78 -7.96 13.03 13.29
C TYR A 78 -8.99 12.41 12.36
N ILE A 79 -10.26 12.82 12.44
CA ILE A 79 -11.29 12.36 11.50
C ILE A 79 -10.93 12.72 10.06
N TRP A 80 -10.57 13.97 9.77
CA TRP A 80 -10.23 14.37 8.40
C TRP A 80 -9.00 13.67 7.87
N MET A 81 -7.98 13.47 8.71
CA MET A 81 -6.79 12.71 8.35
C MET A 81 -7.10 11.23 8.10
N LEU A 82 -7.92 10.61 8.94
CA LEU A 82 -8.37 9.23 8.77
C LEU A 82 -9.24 9.06 7.52
N LEU A 83 -10.14 10.01 7.23
CA LEU A 83 -10.95 10.01 6.02
C LEU A 83 -10.07 10.14 4.78
N GLY A 84 -9.12 11.09 4.75
CA GLY A 84 -8.21 11.27 3.62
C GLY A 84 -7.38 10.00 3.36
N THR A 85 -6.79 9.42 4.41
CA THR A 85 -6.02 8.17 4.29
C THR A 85 -6.89 6.97 3.91
N ALA A 86 -8.13 6.88 4.40
CA ALA A 86 -9.07 5.83 4.03
C ALA A 86 -9.52 5.93 2.57
N VAL A 87 -9.78 7.14 2.06
CA VAL A 87 -10.14 7.37 0.66
C VAL A 87 -8.97 6.99 -0.24
N LEU A 88 -7.76 7.47 0.05
CA LEU A 88 -6.57 7.13 -0.75
C LEU A 88 -6.32 5.62 -0.78
N LEU A 89 -6.39 4.96 0.38
CA LEU A 89 -6.20 3.53 0.47
C LEU A 89 -7.34 2.75 -0.20
N GLY A 90 -8.57 3.24 -0.12
CA GLY A 90 -9.74 2.67 -0.78
C GLY A 90 -9.65 2.75 -2.30
N VAL A 91 -9.28 3.92 -2.84
CA VAL A 91 -9.02 4.10 -4.29
C VAL A 91 -7.86 3.22 -4.72
N ASN A 92 -6.78 3.15 -3.94
CA ASN A 92 -5.63 2.29 -4.25
C ASN A 92 -6.05 0.82 -4.38
N TRP A 93 -6.80 0.31 -3.39
CA TRP A 93 -7.31 -1.07 -3.44
C TRP A 93 -8.30 -1.30 -4.58
N PHE A 94 -9.17 -0.34 -4.86
CA PHE A 94 -10.11 -0.41 -5.98
C PHE A 94 -9.36 -0.56 -7.31
N VAL A 95 -8.41 0.34 -7.58
CA VAL A 95 -7.60 0.34 -8.81
C VAL A 95 -6.80 -0.95 -8.94
N TYR A 96 -6.27 -1.48 -7.82
CA TYR A 96 -5.54 -2.74 -7.81
C TYR A 96 -6.43 -3.93 -8.19
N ILE A 97 -7.60 -4.08 -7.54
CA ILE A 97 -8.54 -5.17 -7.86
C ILE A 97 -9.06 -5.03 -9.30
N TYR A 98 -9.35 -3.80 -9.72
CA TYR A 98 -9.75 -3.50 -11.09
C TYR A 98 -8.66 -3.92 -12.10
N GLY A 99 -7.40 -3.55 -11.86
CA GLY A 99 -6.28 -3.93 -12.71
C GLY A 99 -6.08 -5.44 -12.81
N VAL A 100 -6.26 -6.17 -11.71
CA VAL A 100 -6.22 -7.64 -11.73
C VAL A 100 -7.39 -8.24 -12.52
N ASN A 101 -8.62 -7.79 -12.27
CA ASN A 101 -9.82 -8.32 -12.92
C ASN A 101 -9.87 -8.01 -14.42
N THR A 102 -9.29 -6.88 -14.85
CA THR A 102 -9.20 -6.48 -16.27
C THR A 102 -7.97 -7.04 -16.99
N ASN A 103 -7.25 -8.00 -16.38
CA ASN A 103 -6.02 -8.60 -16.92
C ASN A 103 -4.83 -7.64 -17.07
N GLN A 104 -4.87 -6.45 -16.47
CA GLN A 104 -3.79 -5.45 -16.46
C GLN A 104 -2.81 -5.67 -15.29
N ILE A 105 -2.46 -6.94 -15.01
CA ILE A 105 -1.60 -7.34 -13.89
C ILE A 105 -0.17 -6.81 -14.07
N VAL A 106 0.30 -6.74 -15.32
CA VAL A 106 1.63 -6.18 -15.66
C VAL A 106 1.70 -4.70 -15.30
N GLU A 107 0.70 -3.92 -15.71
CA GLU A 107 0.60 -2.49 -15.39
C GLU A 107 0.45 -2.26 -13.87
N THR A 108 -0.31 -3.13 -13.21
CA THR A 108 -0.46 -3.12 -11.76
C THR A 108 0.89 -3.31 -11.05
N SER A 109 1.70 -4.26 -11.52
CA SER A 109 3.06 -4.52 -11.02
C SER A 109 3.99 -3.34 -11.28
N LEU A 110 3.87 -2.70 -12.45
CA LEU A 110 4.60 -1.48 -12.77
C LEU A 110 4.31 -0.36 -11.76
N GLY A 111 3.05 -0.20 -11.35
CA GLY A 111 2.68 0.77 -10.31
C GLY A 111 3.46 0.58 -9.01
N TYR A 112 3.69 -0.67 -8.60
CA TYR A 112 4.51 -0.97 -7.43
C TYR A 112 5.99 -0.66 -7.61
N PHE A 113 6.53 -0.74 -8.83
CA PHE A 113 7.89 -0.28 -9.13
C PHE A 113 8.00 1.25 -9.19
N ILE A 114 6.93 1.96 -9.56
CA ILE A 114 6.87 3.43 -9.59
C ILE A 114 6.72 4.02 -8.17
N ASN A 115 6.06 3.30 -7.26
CA ASN A 115 5.80 3.75 -5.88
C ASN A 115 7.00 4.39 -5.14
N PRO A 116 8.19 3.77 -5.11
CA PRO A 116 9.37 4.37 -4.49
C PRO A 116 9.76 5.72 -5.08
N LEU A 117 9.63 5.93 -6.40
CA LEU A 117 9.93 7.22 -7.01
C LEU A 117 9.00 8.31 -6.47
N PHE A 118 7.69 8.06 -6.47
CA PHE A 118 6.71 9.02 -5.98
C PHE A 118 6.88 9.28 -4.49
N ASN A 119 7.15 8.26 -3.68
CA ASN A 119 7.43 8.41 -2.25
C ASN A 119 8.63 9.33 -2.00
N VAL A 120 9.74 9.08 -2.69
CA VAL A 120 10.97 9.88 -2.56
C VAL A 120 10.74 11.31 -3.04
N LEU A 121 10.05 11.50 -4.17
CA LEU A 121 9.75 12.81 -4.73
C LEU A 121 8.85 13.63 -3.80
N LEU A 122 7.77 13.03 -3.27
CA LEU A 122 6.91 13.69 -2.29
C LEU A 122 7.66 13.99 -0.99
N GLY A 123 8.52 13.08 -0.51
CA GLY A 123 9.36 13.31 0.65
C GLY A 123 10.32 14.50 0.46
N ALA A 124 10.98 14.57 -0.69
CA ALA A 124 11.88 15.67 -1.00
C ALA A 124 11.14 17.02 -1.10
N ILE A 125 9.94 17.05 -1.72
CA ILE A 125 9.16 18.28 -1.91
C ILE A 125 8.51 18.76 -0.60
N PHE A 126 7.80 17.87 0.10
CA PHE A 126 6.96 18.26 1.25
C PHE A 126 7.71 18.22 2.57
N LEU A 127 8.63 17.25 2.75
CA LEU A 127 9.41 17.11 3.99
C LEU A 127 10.78 17.79 3.89
N LYS A 128 11.13 18.33 2.72
CA LYS A 128 12.43 18.97 2.43
C LYS A 128 13.62 18.06 2.72
N GLU A 129 13.41 16.74 2.57
CA GLU A 129 14.46 15.75 2.73
C GLU A 129 15.49 15.90 1.59
N ARG A 130 16.77 16.06 1.94
CA ARG A 130 17.84 16.17 0.94
C ARG A 130 18.22 14.78 0.45
N LEU A 131 18.09 14.58 -0.87
CA LEU A 131 18.51 13.34 -1.51
C LEU A 131 20.04 13.32 -1.64
N ASN A 132 20.65 12.20 -1.26
CA ASN A 132 22.07 11.97 -1.54
C ASN A 132 22.27 11.73 -3.06
N TYR A 133 23.47 11.99 -3.58
CA TYR A 133 23.82 11.81 -4.99
C TYR A 133 23.40 10.44 -5.54
N TRP A 134 23.64 9.37 -4.78
CA TRP A 134 23.24 8.01 -5.16
C TRP A 134 21.72 7.79 -5.20
N GLN A 135 20.95 8.45 -4.33
CA GLN A 135 19.49 8.39 -4.35
C GLN A 135 18.92 9.12 -5.57
N SER A 136 19.49 10.29 -5.90
CA SER A 136 19.13 11.03 -7.10
C SER A 136 19.46 10.26 -8.38
N LEU A 137 20.61 9.59 -8.42
CA LEU A 137 20.98 8.72 -9.55
C LEU A 137 20.02 7.53 -9.68
N ALA A 138 19.71 6.85 -8.57
CA ALA A 138 18.74 5.75 -8.55
C ALA A 138 17.35 6.21 -9.01
N LEU A 139 16.91 7.39 -8.58
CA LEU A 139 15.65 8.00 -9.02
C LEU A 139 15.66 8.28 -10.53
N GLY A 140 16.77 8.82 -11.06
CA GLY A 140 16.95 9.04 -12.50
C GLY A 140 16.90 7.74 -13.30
N MET A 141 17.60 6.69 -12.83
CA MET A 141 17.57 5.36 -13.47
C MET A 141 16.16 4.75 -13.45
N ALA A 142 15.46 4.86 -12.32
CA ALA A 142 14.11 4.35 -12.19
C ALA A 142 13.14 5.12 -13.09
N ALA A 143 13.31 6.44 -13.23
CA ALA A 143 12.52 7.26 -14.16
C ALA A 143 12.77 6.86 -15.63
N LEU A 144 14.02 6.60 -16.00
CA LEU A 144 14.35 6.08 -17.33
C LEU A 144 13.73 4.69 -17.57
N GLY A 145 13.74 3.81 -16.56
CA GLY A 145 13.07 2.51 -16.64
C GLY A 145 11.57 2.64 -16.90
N VAL A 146 10.90 3.57 -16.22
CA VAL A 146 9.47 3.87 -16.43
C VAL A 146 9.25 4.44 -17.84
N LEU A 147 10.10 5.36 -18.31
CA LEU A 147 10.02 5.92 -19.66
C LEU A 147 10.22 4.87 -20.76
N ASN A 148 11.16 3.94 -20.57
CA ASN A 148 11.35 2.84 -21.51
C ASN A 148 10.11 1.95 -21.56
N PHE A 149 9.55 1.62 -20.39
CA PHE A 149 8.35 0.80 -20.29
C PHE A 149 7.11 1.49 -20.87
N LEU A 150 7.02 2.81 -20.76
CA LEU A 150 6.01 3.64 -21.41
C LEU A 150 6.11 3.60 -22.95
N TRP A 151 7.32 3.40 -23.49
CA TRP A 151 7.54 3.30 -24.93
C TRP A 151 7.01 1.98 -25.50
N ASP A 152 7.03 0.91 -24.70
CA ASP A 152 6.50 -0.41 -25.06
C ASP A 152 4.97 -0.51 -24.88
N PHE A 153 4.38 0.41 -24.11
CA PHE A 153 2.94 0.47 -23.90
C PHE A 153 2.28 1.43 -24.90
N ASP A 154 1.39 0.91 -25.76
CA ASP A 154 0.57 1.71 -26.69
C ASP A 154 -0.39 2.70 -25.98
N SER A 155 -0.48 2.65 -24.65
CA SER A 155 -1.39 3.47 -23.85
C SER A 155 -0.73 3.94 -22.55
N LEU A 156 -1.18 5.10 -22.05
CA LEU A 156 -0.72 5.62 -20.76
C LEU A 156 -1.12 4.65 -19.63
N PRO A 157 -0.16 4.21 -18.78
CA PRO A 157 -0.39 3.25 -17.71
C PRO A 157 -1.05 3.93 -16.51
N TRP A 158 -2.30 4.31 -16.69
CA TRP A 158 -3.09 5.05 -15.72
C TRP A 158 -3.32 4.25 -14.43
N ILE A 159 -3.37 2.92 -14.46
CA ILE A 159 -3.46 2.06 -13.26
C ILE A 159 -2.16 2.20 -12.47
N ALA A 160 -1.01 2.05 -13.12
CA ALA A 160 0.29 2.17 -12.48
C ALA A 160 0.47 3.53 -11.81
N LEU A 161 0.13 4.61 -12.54
CA LEU A 161 0.22 5.98 -12.05
C LEU A 161 -0.77 6.25 -10.91
N SER A 162 -2.00 5.76 -11.02
CA SER A 162 -3.02 5.91 -9.97
C SER A 162 -2.62 5.18 -8.69
N LEU A 163 -2.08 3.96 -8.80
CA LEU A 163 -1.56 3.20 -7.66
C LEU A 163 -0.38 3.93 -7.00
N ALA A 164 0.58 4.39 -7.80
CA ALA A 164 1.74 5.12 -7.29
C ALA A 164 1.33 6.40 -6.56
N PHE A 165 0.48 7.20 -7.21
CA PHE A 165 -0.01 8.45 -6.65
C PHE A 165 -0.77 8.24 -5.34
N THR A 166 -1.77 7.36 -5.34
CA THR A 166 -2.62 7.14 -4.15
C THR A 166 -1.83 6.60 -2.96
N PHE A 167 -0.93 5.65 -3.19
CA PHE A 167 -0.12 5.07 -2.12
C PHE A 167 0.91 6.06 -1.58
N SER A 168 1.54 6.86 -2.44
CA SER A 168 2.53 7.85 -1.99
C SER A 168 1.91 9.01 -1.22
N PHE A 169 0.76 9.50 -1.65
CA PHE A 169 0.02 10.49 -0.87
C PHE A 169 -0.50 9.92 0.45
N TYR A 170 -0.92 8.65 0.48
CA TYR A 170 -1.31 7.98 1.71
C TYR A 170 -0.13 7.95 2.70
N GLY A 171 1.07 7.60 2.23
CA GLY A 171 2.29 7.61 3.03
C GLY A 171 2.65 9.00 3.54
N LEU A 172 2.51 10.03 2.71
CA LEU A 172 2.76 11.41 3.09
C LEU A 172 1.79 11.89 4.19
N LEU A 173 0.48 11.66 4.02
CA LEU A 173 -0.53 12.05 5.00
C LEU A 173 -0.36 11.33 6.34
N ARG A 174 0.11 10.08 6.34
CA ARG A 174 0.42 9.33 7.57
C ARG A 174 1.68 9.79 8.28
N LYS A 175 2.57 10.53 7.60
CA LYS A 175 3.85 10.99 8.12
C LYS A 175 3.79 12.44 8.65
N MET A 176 2.83 13.24 8.20
CA MET A 176 2.52 14.59 8.70
C MET A 176 1.76 14.57 10.03
#